data_AF-A0A8C4X3K5-F1
#
_entry.id   AF-A0A8C4X3K5-F1
#
_cell.length_a   1.000
_cell.length_b   1.000
_cell.length_c   1.000
_cell.angle_alpha   90.00
_cell.angle_beta   90.00
_cell.angle_gamma   90.00
#
_symmetry.space_group_name_H-M   'P 1'
#
loop_
_entity.id
_entity.type
_entity.pdbx_description
1 polymer ?
#
loop_
_entity_poly.entity_id
_entity_poly.type
_entity_poly.pdbx_seq_one_letter_code
_entity_poly.pdbx_strand_id
1 'polypeptide(L)'
;MSKGLIGASSVTIFVDFLSSKLEAALHQAVVDQVCIDIANEMRQNCPQLKESKINLEYHLLKDMAEKEDFSRFWDYISIPKYFFQNYIKTCVYNYCRDNKLIKPLSEKRLEELKSIVLTAISKATTTALTSLTNNKNPEESKLSKWLDVFCEELEKCLKLPRNTLTHMEDEEISDMDLLQESLTKALATSVENISKKFASAALVDLRNAKQQPEDSLFTLLSGCWEQCPFCAAICTNSIEGHSGDHSVPFHRPKAVYGGWWYKTDHFVIDICTSLVASDCSIVLSDTHRVPCKQYRKAGPKYERWRILPDDSELKYWKWFVCRFQKELEDKYQRKFEDRGKIPYQWKQIKKTEIFDEL
;
A
#
# COMPACT_ATOMS: atom_id res chain seq x y z
N MET A 1 -13.28 23.71 -55.08
CA MET A 1 -13.00 24.43 -53.81
C MET A 1 -13.83 23.92 -52.62
N SER A 2 -14.88 23.10 -52.78
CA SER A 2 -15.69 22.59 -51.65
C SER A 2 -15.11 21.36 -50.92
N LYS A 3 -14.43 20.44 -51.61
CA LYS A 3 -13.89 19.21 -50.98
C LYS A 3 -12.81 19.45 -49.91
N GLY A 4 -11.98 20.50 -50.07
CA GLY A 4 -10.93 20.84 -49.11
C GLY A 4 -11.45 21.42 -47.78
N LEU A 5 -12.57 22.14 -47.80
CA LEU A 5 -13.20 22.70 -46.61
C LEU A 5 -13.93 21.62 -45.77
N ILE A 6 -14.53 20.63 -46.43
CA ILE A 6 -15.22 19.51 -45.75
C ILE A 6 -14.19 18.60 -45.06
N GLY A 7 -13.07 18.29 -45.73
CA GLY A 7 -12.00 17.47 -45.16
C GLY A 7 -11.33 18.10 -43.92
N ALA A 8 -11.09 19.41 -43.93
CA ALA A 8 -10.53 20.12 -42.76
C ALA A 8 -11.48 20.15 -41.56
N SER A 9 -12.80 20.20 -41.79
CA SER A 9 -13.81 20.15 -40.73
C SER A 9 -13.87 18.78 -40.07
N SER A 10 -13.85 17.68 -40.83
CA SER A 10 -13.84 16.30 -40.30
C SER A 10 -12.56 15.99 -39.52
N VAL A 11 -11.39 16.45 -39.99
CA VAL A 11 -10.13 16.31 -39.24
C VAL A 11 -10.21 17.02 -37.88
N THR A 12 -10.79 18.21 -37.83
CA THR A 12 -10.92 18.97 -36.58
C THR A 12 -11.78 18.23 -35.56
N ILE A 13 -12.97 17.76 -35.96
CA ILE A 13 -13.89 17.01 -35.09
C ILE A 13 -13.22 15.74 -34.54
N PHE A 14 -12.56 14.99 -35.41
CA PHE A 14 -11.85 13.77 -35.03
C PHE A 14 -10.71 14.05 -34.06
N VAL A 15 -9.89 15.07 -34.33
CA VAL A 15 -8.77 15.45 -33.46
C VAL A 15 -9.26 15.92 -32.10
N ASP A 16 -10.32 16.72 -32.04
CA ASP A 16 -10.91 17.19 -30.79
C ASP A 16 -11.42 16.01 -29.94
N PHE A 17 -12.12 15.06 -30.58
CA PHE A 17 -12.59 13.87 -29.88
C PHE A 17 -11.42 13.01 -29.38
N LEU A 18 -10.48 12.65 -30.27
CA LEU A 18 -9.41 11.73 -29.95
C LEU A 18 -8.45 12.34 -28.93
N SER A 19 -8.14 13.64 -29.03
CA SER A 19 -7.31 14.34 -28.06
C SER A 19 -7.95 14.37 -26.67
N SER A 20 -9.27 14.56 -26.57
CA SER A 20 -9.99 14.46 -25.28
C SER A 20 -9.86 13.07 -24.65
N LYS A 21 -9.99 12.00 -25.46
CA LYS A 21 -9.79 10.62 -24.98
C LYS A 21 -8.34 10.36 -24.58
N LEU A 22 -7.39 10.85 -25.36
CA LEU A 22 -5.96 10.74 -25.08
C LEU A 22 -5.58 11.50 -23.81
N GLU A 23 -6.07 12.72 -23.61
CA GLU A 23 -5.80 13.50 -22.40
C GLU A 23 -6.25 12.74 -21.14
N ALA A 24 -7.45 12.17 -21.16
CA ALA A 24 -7.97 11.37 -20.05
C ALA A 24 -7.14 10.09 -19.83
N ALA A 25 -6.80 9.36 -20.90
CA ALA A 25 -6.01 8.13 -20.81
C ALA A 25 -4.57 8.41 -20.32
N LEU A 26 -3.95 9.48 -20.82
CA LEU A 26 -2.62 9.94 -20.40
C LEU A 26 -2.62 10.36 -18.94
N HIS A 27 -3.58 11.18 -18.51
CA HIS A 27 -3.69 11.61 -17.12
C HIS A 27 -3.77 10.39 -16.19
N GLN A 28 -4.66 9.43 -16.48
CA GLN A 28 -4.79 8.23 -15.66
C GLN A 28 -3.52 7.36 -15.66
N ALA A 29 -2.87 7.20 -16.82
CA ALA A 29 -1.64 6.43 -16.92
C ALA A 29 -0.48 7.07 -16.14
N VAL A 30 -0.34 8.40 -16.17
CA VAL A 30 0.64 9.13 -15.35
C VAL A 30 0.32 8.94 -13.87
N VAL A 31 -0.94 9.08 -13.45
CA VAL A 31 -1.34 8.83 -12.04
C VAL A 31 -0.96 7.41 -11.61
N ASP A 32 -1.34 6.39 -12.38
CA ASP A 32 -1.06 4.98 -12.09
C ASP A 32 0.47 4.73 -11.96
N GLN A 33 1.27 5.27 -12.89
CA GLN A 33 2.74 5.10 -12.88
C GLN A 33 3.42 5.87 -11.75
N VAL A 34 2.99 7.11 -11.47
CA VAL A 34 3.54 7.92 -10.38
C VAL A 34 3.24 7.27 -9.03
N CYS A 35 2.07 6.66 -8.83
CA CYS A 35 1.78 5.92 -7.61
C CYS A 35 2.77 4.77 -7.38
N ILE A 36 3.11 4.03 -8.44
CA ILE A 36 4.12 2.95 -8.41
C ILE A 36 5.51 3.51 -8.10
N ASP A 37 5.89 4.60 -8.76
CA ASP A 37 7.19 5.23 -8.56
C ASP A 37 7.38 5.75 -7.14
N ILE A 38 6.34 6.35 -6.54
CA ILE A 38 6.36 6.79 -5.14
C ILE A 38 6.58 5.61 -4.20
N ALA A 39 5.85 4.51 -4.39
CA ALA A 39 6.02 3.31 -3.57
C ALA A 39 7.45 2.76 -3.68
N ASN A 40 8.02 2.71 -4.89
CA ASN A 40 9.39 2.26 -5.13
C ASN A 40 10.44 3.19 -4.52
N GLU A 41 10.26 4.50 -4.68
CA GLU A 41 11.12 5.53 -4.09
C GLU A 41 11.14 5.41 -2.56
N MET A 42 9.96 5.30 -1.94
CA MET A 42 9.84 5.15 -0.49
C MET A 42 10.44 3.84 0.00
N ARG A 43 10.30 2.74 -0.74
CA ARG A 43 10.98 1.47 -0.45
C ARG A 43 12.50 1.60 -0.42
N GLN A 44 13.07 2.48 -1.25
CA GLN A 44 14.51 2.68 -1.34
C GLN A 44 15.03 3.71 -0.32
N ASN A 45 14.23 4.73 0.00
CA ASN A 45 14.69 5.92 0.71
C ASN A 45 14.06 6.13 2.11
N CYS A 46 12.99 5.43 2.47
CA CYS A 46 12.39 5.50 3.81
C CYS A 46 12.79 4.29 4.66
N PRO A 47 13.68 4.44 5.68
CA PRO A 47 14.16 3.33 6.50
C PRO A 47 13.06 2.44 7.07
N GLN A 48 11.95 3.02 7.53
CA GLN A 48 10.83 2.30 8.12
C GLN A 48 9.99 1.47 7.13
N LEU A 49 10.13 1.70 5.83
CA LEU A 49 9.44 0.94 4.78
C LEU A 49 10.39 0.01 4.02
N LYS A 50 11.67 -0.01 4.41
CA LYS A 50 12.66 -0.94 3.84
C LYS A 50 12.38 -2.36 4.30
N GLU A 51 12.79 -3.30 3.46
CA GLU A 51 12.84 -4.72 3.78
C GLU A 51 11.47 -5.33 4.08
N SER A 52 11.13 -5.51 5.36
CA SER A 52 10.11 -6.44 5.85
C SER A 52 9.11 -5.81 6.84
N LYS A 53 8.02 -6.54 7.10
CA LYS A 53 7.04 -6.20 8.14
C LYS A 53 7.67 -6.03 9.53
N ILE A 54 8.68 -6.83 9.87
CA ILE A 54 9.38 -6.76 11.17
C ILE A 54 10.10 -5.42 11.30
N ASN A 55 10.78 -4.98 10.23
CA ASN A 55 11.45 -3.66 10.22
C ASN A 55 10.43 -2.51 10.35
N LEU A 56 9.28 -2.63 9.70
CA LEU A 56 8.17 -1.67 9.87
C LEU A 56 7.67 -1.67 11.33
N GLU A 57 7.49 -2.84 11.94
CA GLU A 57 7.08 -2.98 13.33
C GLU A 57 8.08 -2.36 14.31
N TYR A 58 9.39 -2.57 14.10
CA TYR A 58 10.46 -1.92 14.86
C TYR A 58 10.29 -0.40 14.88
N HIS A 59 10.19 0.22 13.70
CA HIS A 59 10.11 1.67 13.58
C HIS A 59 8.80 2.22 14.16
N LEU A 60 7.71 1.46 14.04
CA LEU A 60 6.41 1.79 14.58
C LEU A 60 6.41 1.72 16.11
N LEU A 61 7.00 0.68 16.71
CA LEU A 61 7.21 0.58 18.16
C LEU A 61 8.10 1.72 18.66
N LYS A 62 9.19 2.01 17.96
CA LYS A 62 10.06 3.14 18.28
C LYS A 62 9.31 4.48 18.29
N ASP A 63 8.52 4.79 17.26
CA ASP A 63 7.70 6.01 17.17
C ASP A 63 6.70 6.12 18.33
N MET A 64 6.02 5.02 18.67
CA MET A 64 5.06 5.00 19.77
C MET A 64 5.75 5.18 21.13
N ALA A 65 6.91 4.56 21.33
CA ALA A 65 7.68 4.74 22.55
C ALA A 65 8.21 6.17 22.68
N GLU A 66 8.70 6.78 21.60
CA GLU A 66 9.15 8.18 21.58
C GLU A 66 8.02 9.15 21.98
N LYS A 67 6.83 8.97 21.40
CA LYS A 67 5.64 9.81 21.66
C LYS A 67 4.92 9.52 22.98
N GLU A 68 5.13 8.33 23.53
CA GLU A 68 4.48 7.84 24.75
C GLU A 68 2.95 7.95 24.72
N ASP A 69 2.35 7.61 23.58
CA ASP A 69 0.90 7.69 23.36
C ASP A 69 0.25 6.31 23.53
N PHE A 70 -0.39 6.09 24.69
CA PHE A 70 -1.07 4.84 25.02
C PHE A 70 -2.18 4.48 24.01
N SER A 71 -2.87 5.46 23.43
CA SER A 71 -3.94 5.18 22.47
C SER A 71 -3.39 4.52 21.21
N ARG A 72 -2.22 4.97 20.73
CA ARG A 72 -1.55 4.34 19.59
C ARG A 72 -1.11 2.91 19.89
N PHE A 73 -0.55 2.68 21.08
CA PHE A 73 -0.23 1.33 21.54
C PHE A 73 -1.47 0.43 21.57
N TRP A 74 -2.58 0.96 22.06
CA TRP A 74 -3.85 0.24 22.11
C TRP A 74 -4.32 -0.21 20.74
N ASP A 75 -4.27 0.69 19.75
CA ASP A 75 -4.67 0.38 18.37
C ASP A 75 -3.73 -0.65 17.74
N TYR A 76 -2.41 -0.51 17.94
CA TYR A 76 -1.43 -1.51 17.52
C TYR A 76 -1.72 -2.90 18.10
N ILE A 77 -2.09 -2.98 19.37
CA ILE A 77 -2.39 -4.25 20.04
C ILE A 77 -3.74 -4.83 19.60
N SER A 78 -4.77 -4.00 19.43
CA SER A 78 -6.16 -4.44 19.26
C SER A 78 -6.55 -4.66 17.80
N ILE A 79 -6.02 -3.85 16.89
CA ILE A 79 -6.35 -3.85 15.46
C ILE A 79 -5.07 -3.66 14.61
N PRO A 80 -4.06 -4.55 14.76
CA PRO A 80 -2.73 -4.35 14.19
C PRO A 80 -2.74 -4.12 12.68
N LYS A 81 -3.55 -4.87 11.92
CA LYS A 81 -3.63 -4.75 10.46
C LYS A 81 -4.02 -3.32 10.03
N TYR A 82 -5.05 -2.77 10.66
CA TYR A 82 -5.53 -1.42 10.39
C TYR A 82 -4.53 -0.36 10.86
N PHE A 83 -3.90 -0.57 12.02
CA PHE A 83 -2.90 0.35 12.56
C PHE A 83 -1.68 0.48 11.64
N PHE A 84 -1.14 -0.64 11.13
CA PHE A 84 -0.04 -0.64 10.17
C PHE A 84 -0.43 0.06 8.86
N GLN A 85 -1.63 -0.22 8.33
CA GLN A 85 -2.12 0.43 7.11
C GLN A 85 -2.18 1.96 7.26
N ASN A 86 -2.72 2.45 8.38
CA ASN A 86 -2.76 3.89 8.67
C ASN A 86 -1.37 4.51 8.88
N TYR A 87 -0.45 3.77 9.49
CA TYR A 87 0.93 4.22 9.67
C TYR A 87 1.64 4.39 8.33
N ILE A 88 1.50 3.42 7.40
CA ILE A 88 2.04 3.53 6.04
C ILE A 88 1.41 4.71 5.31
N LYS A 89 0.08 4.86 5.37
CA LYS A 89 -0.63 6.01 4.78
C LYS A 89 -0.10 7.35 5.29
N THR A 90 0.18 7.44 6.59
CA THR A 90 0.77 8.64 7.19
C THR A 90 2.19 8.88 6.67
N CYS A 91 3.00 7.83 6.53
CA CYS A 91 4.33 7.92 5.92
C CYS A 91 4.25 8.45 4.48
N VAL A 92 3.37 7.90 3.64
CA VAL A 92 3.17 8.33 2.24
C VAL A 92 2.75 9.79 2.18
N TYR A 93 1.74 10.17 2.97
CA TYR A 93 1.28 11.57 3.01
C TYR A 93 2.40 12.52 3.37
N ASN A 94 3.17 12.23 4.43
CA ASN A 94 4.26 13.09 4.87
C ASN A 94 5.41 13.17 3.85
N TYR A 95 5.68 12.08 3.13
CA TYR A 95 6.72 12.05 2.09
C TYR A 95 6.31 12.83 0.84
N CYS A 96 5.00 12.90 0.55
CA CYS A 96 4.47 13.53 -0.66
C CYS A 96 3.95 14.96 -0.47
N ARG A 97 3.77 15.43 0.77
CA ARG A 97 2.99 16.65 1.09
C ARG A 97 3.50 17.94 0.44
N ASP A 98 4.79 18.04 0.12
CA ASP A 98 5.39 19.27 -0.43
C ASP A 98 5.51 19.25 -1.97
N ASN A 99 4.94 18.22 -2.62
CA ASN A 99 4.92 18.05 -4.08
C ASN A 99 6.31 17.98 -4.75
N LYS A 100 7.42 17.96 -4.00
CA LYS A 100 8.78 17.98 -4.58
C LYS A 100 9.15 16.67 -5.27
N LEU A 101 8.55 15.56 -4.84
CA LEU A 101 8.73 14.25 -5.46
C LEU A 101 7.75 14.02 -6.61
N ILE A 102 6.47 14.34 -6.40
CA ILE A 102 5.41 14.00 -7.35
C ILE A 102 5.60 14.76 -8.67
N LYS A 103 5.94 16.06 -8.60
CA LYS A 103 6.14 16.89 -9.77
C LYS A 103 7.18 16.31 -10.75
N PRO A 104 8.47 16.09 -10.38
CA PRO A 104 9.45 15.55 -11.32
C PRO A 104 9.13 14.14 -11.81
N LEU A 105 8.51 13.29 -10.98
CA LEU A 105 8.04 11.96 -11.41
C LEU A 105 6.96 12.09 -12.49
N SER A 106 5.96 12.95 -12.26
CA SER A 106 4.87 13.18 -13.21
C SER A 106 5.36 13.77 -14.53
N GLU A 107 6.28 14.74 -14.50
CA GLU A 107 6.88 15.34 -15.69
C GLU A 107 7.65 14.30 -16.51
N LYS A 108 8.46 13.46 -15.84
CA LYS A 108 9.20 12.37 -16.47
C LYS A 108 8.25 11.38 -17.16
N ARG A 109 7.23 10.87 -16.44
CA ARG A 109 6.27 9.90 -16.99
C ARG A 109 5.44 10.47 -18.13
N LEU A 110 5.05 11.74 -18.01
CA LEU A 110 4.30 12.43 -19.04
C LEU A 110 5.11 12.59 -20.33
N GLU A 111 6.39 12.95 -20.26
CA GLU A 111 7.26 13.03 -21.45
C GLU A 111 7.54 11.65 -22.05
N GLU A 112 7.73 10.60 -21.24
CA GLU A 112 7.85 9.21 -21.72
C GLU A 112 6.60 8.78 -22.51
N LEU A 113 5.40 8.99 -21.92
CA LEU A 113 4.13 8.62 -22.56
C LEU A 113 3.85 9.48 -23.81
N LYS A 114 4.16 10.78 -23.78
CA LYS A 114 4.07 11.65 -24.96
C LYS A 114 4.93 11.14 -26.11
N SER A 115 6.16 10.73 -25.83
CA SER A 115 7.04 10.15 -26.86
C SER A 115 6.45 8.87 -27.46
N ILE A 116 5.82 8.03 -26.64
CA ILE A 116 5.13 6.82 -27.10
C ILE A 116 3.94 7.18 -28.00
N VAL A 117 3.11 8.13 -27.60
CA VAL A 117 1.96 8.57 -28.41
C VAL A 117 2.40 9.20 -29.72
N LEU A 118 3.42 10.07 -29.73
CA LEU A 118 3.97 10.64 -30.97
C LEU A 118 4.47 9.55 -31.91
N THR A 119 5.16 8.54 -31.39
CA THR A 119 5.62 7.38 -32.18
C THR A 119 4.44 6.62 -32.78
N ALA A 120 3.39 6.38 -31.98
CA ALA A 120 2.16 5.71 -32.44
C ALA A 120 1.46 6.51 -33.55
N ILE A 121 1.33 7.83 -33.40
CA ILE A 121 0.75 8.73 -34.42
C ILE A 121 1.54 8.61 -35.73
N SER A 122 2.87 8.74 -35.69
CA SER A 122 3.70 8.68 -36.90
C SER A 122 3.64 7.31 -37.57
N LYS A 123 3.65 6.21 -36.79
CA LYS A 123 3.57 4.84 -37.34
C LYS A 123 2.20 4.56 -37.97
N ALA A 124 1.12 4.95 -37.30
CA ALA A 124 -0.24 4.82 -37.82
C ALA A 124 -0.41 5.62 -39.11
N THR A 125 0.11 6.86 -39.15
CA THR A 125 0.03 7.75 -40.33
C THR A 125 0.81 7.17 -41.51
N THR A 126 2.03 6.70 -41.29
CA THR A 126 2.85 6.03 -42.31
C THR A 126 2.15 4.78 -42.86
N THR A 127 1.54 3.97 -41.99
CA THR A 127 0.80 2.77 -42.41
C THR A 127 -0.44 3.12 -43.24
N ALA A 128 -1.20 4.14 -42.85
CA ALA A 128 -2.38 4.59 -43.58
C ALA A 128 -2.02 5.14 -44.98
N LEU A 129 -0.92 5.90 -45.09
CA LEU A 129 -0.43 6.44 -46.37
C LEU A 129 0.08 5.34 -47.32
N THR A 130 0.82 4.36 -46.80
CA THR A 130 1.39 3.26 -47.61
C THR A 130 0.37 2.18 -48.00
N SER A 131 -0.75 2.07 -47.29
CA SER A 131 -1.79 1.09 -47.61
C SER A 131 -2.50 1.36 -48.94
N LEU A 132 -2.41 2.59 -49.47
CA LEU A 132 -2.94 2.98 -50.78
C LEU A 132 -2.21 2.34 -51.97
N THR A 133 -0.93 2.00 -51.82
CA THR A 133 -0.14 1.45 -52.94
C THR A 133 -0.37 -0.05 -53.16
N ASN A 134 -0.94 -0.77 -52.18
CA ASN A 134 -1.01 -2.23 -52.17
C ASN A 134 -2.42 -2.79 -51.90
N ASN A 135 -3.46 -1.96 -51.98
CA ASN A 135 -4.75 -2.29 -51.38
C ASN A 135 -5.45 -3.47 -52.10
N LYS A 136 -5.63 -4.59 -51.39
CA LYS A 136 -6.31 -5.81 -51.87
C LYS A 136 -7.79 -5.89 -51.45
N ASN A 137 -8.23 -5.06 -50.50
CA ASN A 137 -9.62 -4.98 -50.04
C ASN A 137 -10.15 -3.53 -50.16
N PRO A 138 -11.10 -3.27 -51.06
CA PRO A 138 -11.65 -1.92 -51.28
C PRO A 138 -12.59 -1.41 -50.18
N GLU A 139 -12.93 -2.23 -49.18
CA GLU A 139 -13.88 -1.89 -48.11
C GLU A 139 -13.23 -1.32 -46.82
N GLU A 140 -11.91 -1.41 -46.63
CA GLU A 140 -11.24 -0.93 -45.42
C GLU A 140 -10.84 0.56 -45.55
N SER A 141 -11.41 1.42 -44.69
CA SER A 141 -11.10 2.86 -44.69
C SER A 141 -9.68 3.12 -44.15
N LYS A 142 -8.99 4.14 -44.68
CA LYS A 142 -7.65 4.56 -44.20
C LYS A 142 -7.66 4.84 -42.70
N LEU A 143 -8.74 5.44 -42.22
CA LEU A 143 -8.90 5.83 -40.83
C LEU A 143 -9.08 4.62 -39.92
N SER A 144 -9.84 3.60 -40.33
CA SER A 144 -9.96 2.35 -39.58
C SER A 144 -8.59 1.71 -39.35
N LYS A 145 -7.80 1.58 -40.41
CA LYS A 145 -6.45 1.00 -40.33
C LYS A 145 -5.48 1.87 -39.51
N TRP A 146 -5.61 3.19 -39.60
CA TRP A 146 -4.86 4.12 -38.75
C TRP A 146 -5.19 3.86 -37.28
N LEU A 147 -6.48 3.77 -36.93
CA LEU A 147 -6.95 3.53 -35.56
C LEU A 147 -6.47 2.18 -35.02
N ASP A 148 -6.46 1.14 -35.84
CA ASP A 148 -5.98 -0.20 -35.45
C ASP A 148 -4.51 -0.15 -35.02
N VAL A 149 -3.64 0.37 -35.90
CA VAL A 149 -2.20 0.51 -35.61
C VAL A 149 -1.99 1.44 -34.42
N PHE A 150 -2.70 2.57 -34.37
CA PHE A 150 -2.58 3.53 -33.28
C PHE A 150 -2.92 2.91 -31.92
N CYS A 151 -4.03 2.16 -31.84
CA CYS A 151 -4.44 1.52 -30.59
C CYS A 151 -3.51 0.35 -30.21
N GLU A 152 -3.03 -0.43 -31.19
CA GLU A 152 -2.08 -1.53 -30.98
C GLU A 152 -0.77 -1.02 -30.35
N GLU A 153 -0.21 0.08 -30.85
CA GLU A 153 1.01 0.67 -30.30
C GLU A 153 0.82 1.17 -28.85
N LEU A 154 -0.39 1.58 -28.48
CA LEU A 154 -0.70 2.17 -27.18
C LEU A 154 -1.18 1.16 -26.14
N GLU A 155 -1.60 -0.04 -26.55
CA GLU A 155 -2.29 -1.02 -25.71
C GLU A 155 -1.59 -1.30 -24.37
N LYS A 156 -0.25 -1.39 -24.40
CA LYS A 156 0.56 -1.70 -23.21
C LYS A 156 0.73 -0.53 -22.24
N CYS A 157 0.52 0.70 -22.70
CA CYS A 157 0.86 1.91 -21.96
C CYS A 157 -0.37 2.75 -21.59
N LEU A 158 -1.42 2.73 -22.42
CA LEU A 158 -2.61 3.55 -22.27
C LEU A 158 -3.87 2.70 -22.39
N LYS A 159 -4.83 2.98 -21.52
CA LYS A 159 -6.18 2.41 -21.58
C LYS A 159 -7.00 3.18 -22.63
N LEU A 160 -6.73 2.93 -23.91
CA LEU A 160 -7.47 3.48 -25.04
C LEU A 160 -7.98 2.35 -25.95
N PRO A 161 -9.07 1.67 -25.59
CA PRO A 161 -9.52 0.49 -26.32
C PRO A 161 -10.07 0.86 -27.70
N ARG A 162 -9.66 0.13 -28.73
CA ARG A 162 -10.06 0.37 -30.13
C ARG A 162 -11.57 0.39 -30.36
N ASN A 163 -12.32 -0.44 -29.61
CA ASN A 163 -13.78 -0.51 -29.67
C ASN A 163 -14.49 0.77 -29.20
N THR A 164 -13.80 1.65 -28.46
CA THR A 164 -14.36 2.94 -28.04
C THR A 164 -14.32 4.00 -29.15
N LEU A 165 -13.66 3.69 -30.28
CA LEU A 165 -13.40 4.62 -31.38
C LEU A 165 -14.16 4.26 -32.68
N THR A 166 -15.03 3.24 -32.64
CA THR A 166 -15.70 2.69 -33.83
C THR A 166 -16.62 3.67 -34.54
N HIS A 167 -17.31 4.53 -33.79
CA HIS A 167 -18.21 5.56 -34.32
C HIS A 167 -17.50 6.67 -35.11
N MET A 168 -16.17 6.67 -35.14
CA MET A 168 -15.37 7.63 -35.91
C MET A 168 -14.84 7.04 -37.22
N GLU A 169 -15.07 5.76 -37.50
CA GLU A 169 -14.57 5.10 -38.71
C GLU A 169 -15.22 5.63 -39.99
N ASP A 170 -16.42 6.20 -39.86
CA ASP A 170 -17.22 6.78 -40.94
C ASP A 170 -16.79 8.20 -41.33
N GLU A 171 -15.87 8.83 -40.59
CA GLU A 171 -15.33 10.15 -40.92
C GLU A 171 -14.40 10.05 -42.14
N GLU A 172 -14.71 10.80 -43.21
CA GLU A 172 -13.87 10.85 -44.42
C GLU A 172 -12.61 11.71 -44.23
N ILE A 173 -11.63 11.19 -43.48
CA ILE A 173 -10.31 11.81 -43.37
C ILE A 173 -9.46 11.45 -44.60
N SER A 174 -9.33 12.42 -45.49
CA SER A 174 -8.54 12.27 -46.73
C SER A 174 -7.09 12.71 -46.58
N ASP A 175 -6.81 13.65 -45.68
CA ASP A 175 -5.50 14.26 -45.43
C ASP A 175 -4.90 13.73 -44.12
N MET A 176 -4.09 12.67 -44.24
CA MET A 176 -3.46 12.02 -43.09
C MET A 176 -2.29 12.83 -42.52
N ASP A 177 -1.63 13.65 -43.34
CA ASP A 177 -0.54 14.52 -42.90
C ASP A 177 -1.10 15.66 -42.03
N LEU A 178 -2.21 16.27 -42.46
CA LEU A 178 -2.95 17.25 -41.66
C LEU A 178 -3.47 16.66 -40.35
N LEU A 179 -3.94 15.40 -40.38
CA LEU A 179 -4.35 14.69 -39.17
C LEU A 179 -3.17 14.54 -38.20
N GLN A 180 -2.01 14.06 -38.68
CA GLN A 180 -0.82 13.91 -37.87
C GLN A 180 -0.38 15.24 -37.25
N GLU A 181 -0.32 16.32 -38.03
CA GLU A 181 0.06 17.65 -37.54
C GLU A 181 -0.91 18.16 -36.47
N SER A 182 -2.21 18.09 -36.76
CA SER A 182 -3.26 18.59 -35.88
C SER A 182 -3.31 17.81 -34.56
N LEU A 183 -3.22 16.49 -34.62
CA LEU A 183 -3.21 15.63 -33.43
C LEU A 183 -1.94 15.81 -32.60
N THR A 184 -0.78 16.01 -33.25
CA THR A 184 0.49 16.31 -32.57
C THR A 184 0.39 17.61 -31.77
N LYS A 185 -0.22 18.65 -32.35
CA LYS A 185 -0.46 19.94 -31.68
C LYS A 185 -1.47 19.81 -30.53
N ALA A 186 -2.55 19.06 -30.75
CA ALA A 186 -3.54 18.80 -29.71
C ALA A 186 -2.95 18.00 -28.52
N LEU A 187 -2.09 17.03 -28.81
CA LEU A 187 -1.35 16.28 -27.80
C LEU A 187 -0.42 17.19 -26.98
N ALA A 188 0.30 18.11 -27.63
CA ALA A 188 1.16 19.06 -26.92
C ALA A 188 0.35 19.93 -25.93
N THR A 189 -0.85 20.35 -26.33
CA THR A 189 -1.79 21.09 -25.46
C THR A 189 -2.28 20.22 -24.30
N SER A 190 -2.64 18.96 -24.58
CA SER A 190 -3.07 17.98 -23.56
C SER A 190 -1.99 17.74 -22.51
N VAL A 191 -0.73 17.58 -22.95
CA VAL A 191 0.43 17.43 -22.07
C VAL A 191 0.61 18.67 -21.17
N GLU A 192 0.48 19.87 -21.73
CA GLU A 192 0.58 21.11 -20.94
C GLU A 192 -0.55 21.20 -19.90
N ASN A 193 -1.77 20.83 -20.26
CA ASN A 193 -2.92 20.79 -19.35
C ASN A 193 -2.69 19.80 -18.19
N ILE A 194 -2.23 18.59 -18.51
CA ILE A 194 -1.92 17.56 -17.51
C ILE A 194 -0.81 18.05 -16.57
N SER A 195 0.26 18.64 -17.10
CA SER A 195 1.36 19.20 -16.31
C SER A 195 0.89 20.27 -15.31
N LYS A 196 0.05 21.21 -15.77
CA LYS A 196 -0.57 22.24 -14.90
C LYS A 196 -1.45 21.63 -13.80
N LYS A 197 -2.18 20.56 -14.12
CA LYS A 197 -3.01 19.84 -13.14
C LYS A 197 -2.16 19.20 -12.04
N PHE A 198 -1.07 18.51 -12.39
CA PHE A 198 -0.15 17.96 -11.39
C PHE A 198 0.56 19.04 -10.54
N ALA A 199 0.86 20.20 -11.12
CA ALA A 199 1.46 21.30 -10.38
C ALA A 199 0.53 21.85 -9.26
N SER A 200 -0.79 21.77 -9.44
CA SER A 200 -1.79 22.40 -8.55
C SER A 200 -2.58 21.40 -7.70
N ALA A 201 -2.79 20.16 -8.14
CA ALA A 201 -3.71 19.20 -7.53
C ALA A 201 -3.16 17.76 -7.43
N ALA A 202 -1.84 17.57 -7.53
CA ALA A 202 -1.18 16.25 -7.50
C ALA A 202 -1.69 15.30 -6.40
N LEU A 203 -1.81 15.77 -5.15
CA LEU A 203 -2.25 14.91 -4.05
C LEU A 203 -3.70 14.42 -4.18
N VAL A 204 -4.56 15.21 -4.81
CA VAL A 204 -5.95 14.80 -5.07
C VAL A 204 -5.99 13.72 -6.13
N ASP A 205 -5.21 13.87 -7.20
CA ASP A 205 -5.11 12.87 -8.26
C ASP A 205 -4.60 11.53 -7.72
N LEU A 206 -3.55 11.53 -6.89
CA LEU A 206 -3.03 10.30 -6.28
C LEU A 206 -4.03 9.61 -5.35
N ARG A 207 -4.84 10.37 -4.59
CA ARG A 207 -5.88 9.81 -3.72
C ARG A 207 -7.04 9.17 -4.47
N ASN A 208 -7.25 9.57 -5.72
CA ASN A 208 -8.28 9.02 -6.60
C ASN A 208 -7.73 7.90 -7.49
N ALA A 209 -6.44 7.57 -7.37
CA ALA A 209 -5.85 6.45 -8.10
C ALA A 209 -6.52 5.14 -7.70
N LYS A 210 -6.66 4.22 -8.67
CA LYS A 210 -7.20 2.88 -8.41
C LYS A 210 -6.35 2.10 -7.40
N GLN A 211 -5.04 2.33 -7.43
CA GLN A 211 -4.07 1.77 -6.49
C GLN A 211 -3.19 2.91 -5.99
N GLN A 212 -3.32 3.23 -4.70
CA GLN A 212 -2.56 4.31 -4.08
C GLN A 212 -1.17 3.80 -3.66
N PRO A 213 -0.17 4.68 -3.47
CA PRO A 213 1.16 4.25 -3.05
C PRO A 213 1.12 3.45 -1.73
N GLU A 214 0.28 3.86 -0.78
CA GLU A 214 0.11 3.13 0.48
C GLU A 214 -0.46 1.73 0.32
N ASP A 215 -1.31 1.49 -0.69
CA ASP A 215 -1.88 0.17 -0.93
C ASP A 215 -0.79 -0.80 -1.39
N SER A 216 0.04 -0.37 -2.35
CA SER A 216 1.19 -1.13 -2.83
C SER A 216 2.19 -1.42 -1.71
N LEU A 217 2.54 -0.39 -0.93
CA LEU A 217 3.44 -0.53 0.22
C LEU A 217 2.87 -1.49 1.27
N PHE A 218 1.58 -1.35 1.59
CA PHE A 218 0.92 -2.22 2.55
C PHE A 218 0.88 -3.66 2.07
N THR A 219 0.59 -3.92 0.79
CA THR A 219 0.66 -5.27 0.21
C THR A 219 2.07 -5.85 0.33
N LEU A 220 3.11 -5.08 0.01
CA LEU A 220 4.51 -5.53 0.07
C LEU A 220 5.01 -5.77 1.50
N LEU A 221 4.49 -5.01 2.47
CA LEU A 221 4.86 -5.08 3.89
C LEU A 221 3.84 -5.88 4.71
N SER A 222 2.87 -6.52 4.06
CA SER A 222 1.89 -7.38 4.71
C SER A 222 2.52 -8.73 5.09
N GLY A 223 1.80 -9.47 5.90
CA GLY A 223 2.13 -10.84 6.28
C GLY A 223 0.98 -11.44 7.06
N CYS A 224 1.27 -12.42 7.88
CA CYS A 224 0.30 -13.00 8.77
C CYS A 224 -0.13 -11.99 9.85
N TRP A 225 -1.42 -11.84 10.08
CA TRP A 225 -1.98 -10.94 11.09
C TRP A 225 -2.52 -11.67 12.32
N GLU A 226 -2.36 -13.00 12.38
CA GLU A 226 -2.74 -13.80 13.54
C GLU A 226 -1.98 -13.35 14.79
N GLN A 227 -2.69 -13.28 15.91
CA GLN A 227 -2.16 -12.81 17.18
C GLN A 227 -2.05 -13.94 18.20
N CYS A 228 -0.93 -13.96 18.92
CA CYS A 228 -0.67 -14.97 19.94
C CYS A 228 -1.81 -14.97 20.98
N PRO A 229 -2.45 -16.10 21.28
CA PRO A 229 -3.59 -16.13 22.19
C PRO A 229 -3.23 -15.77 23.64
N PHE A 230 -1.95 -15.82 23.99
CA PHE A 230 -1.46 -15.43 25.30
C PHE A 230 -1.24 -13.93 25.40
N CYS A 231 -0.45 -13.34 24.50
CA CYS A 231 0.04 -11.96 24.65
C CYS A 231 -0.34 -11.01 23.51
N ALA A 232 -1.07 -11.49 22.51
CA ALA A 232 -1.48 -10.78 21.30
C ALA A 232 -0.34 -10.28 20.39
N ALA A 233 0.90 -10.77 20.58
CA ALA A 233 2.00 -10.51 19.65
C ALA A 233 1.65 -11.05 18.25
N ILE A 234 2.01 -10.30 17.21
CA ILE A 234 1.61 -10.59 15.84
C ILE A 234 2.56 -11.63 15.25
N CYS A 235 2.04 -12.57 14.47
CA CYS A 235 2.87 -13.53 13.76
C CYS A 235 3.85 -12.81 12.81
N THR A 236 5.11 -13.27 12.80
CA THR A 236 6.17 -12.72 11.95
C THR A 236 6.27 -13.36 10.57
N ASN A 237 5.44 -14.36 10.27
CA ASN A 237 5.42 -14.98 8.95
C ASN A 237 4.98 -13.95 7.90
N SER A 238 5.72 -13.85 6.81
CA SER A 238 5.49 -12.89 5.73
C SER A 238 4.35 -13.30 4.77
N ILE A 239 3.73 -14.46 4.97
CA ILE A 239 2.66 -14.98 4.12
C ILE A 239 1.33 -14.92 4.88
N GLU A 240 0.37 -14.15 4.38
CA GLU A 240 -1.00 -14.13 4.92
C GLU A 240 -1.68 -15.48 4.69
N GLY A 241 -2.33 -16.03 5.72
CA GLY A 241 -3.04 -17.32 5.62
C GLY A 241 -2.13 -18.56 5.48
N HIS A 242 -0.86 -18.49 5.90
CA HIS A 242 0.06 -19.62 5.82
C HIS A 242 -0.45 -20.86 6.58
N SER A 243 -0.09 -22.06 6.10
CA SER A 243 -0.56 -23.34 6.66
C SER A 243 0.24 -23.86 7.86
N GLY A 244 1.47 -23.38 8.07
CA GLY A 244 2.34 -23.78 9.18
C GLY A 244 2.01 -23.10 10.52
N ASP A 245 2.77 -23.44 11.56
CA ASP A 245 2.62 -22.83 12.88
C ASP A 245 2.89 -21.31 12.86
N HIS A 246 2.10 -20.57 13.63
CA HIS A 246 2.35 -19.17 13.96
C HIS A 246 3.42 -19.05 15.03
N SER A 247 4.33 -18.09 14.86
CA SER A 247 5.37 -17.78 15.83
C SER A 247 5.75 -16.30 15.78
N VAL A 248 6.44 -15.87 16.83
CA VAL A 248 7.08 -14.56 16.97
C VAL A 248 8.40 -14.81 17.74
N PRO A 249 9.49 -14.08 17.45
CA PRO A 249 10.75 -14.25 18.19
C PRO A 249 10.63 -13.79 19.64
N PHE A 250 9.88 -12.72 19.89
CA PHE A 250 9.74 -12.11 21.22
C PHE A 250 8.27 -12.10 21.64
N HIS A 251 7.99 -12.73 22.77
CA HIS A 251 6.69 -12.62 23.41
C HIS A 251 6.66 -11.42 24.36
N ARG A 252 5.47 -11.04 24.82
CA ARG A 252 5.30 -9.90 25.74
C ARG A 252 4.49 -10.30 26.97
N PRO A 253 4.61 -9.56 28.10
CA PRO A 253 3.81 -9.80 29.30
C PRO A 253 2.33 -9.88 28.98
N LYS A 254 1.63 -10.84 29.57
CA LYS A 254 0.19 -11.03 29.33
C LYS A 254 -0.64 -9.79 29.68
N ALA A 255 -0.17 -9.00 30.65
CA ALA A 255 -0.76 -7.74 31.09
C ALA A 255 -0.92 -6.71 29.94
N VAL A 256 -0.05 -6.75 28.92
CA VAL A 256 -0.12 -5.85 27.75
C VAL A 256 -1.44 -6.01 26.99
N TYR A 257 -1.97 -7.24 26.95
CA TYR A 257 -3.29 -7.54 26.38
C TYR A 257 -4.35 -7.78 27.46
N GLY A 258 -4.09 -7.32 28.69
CA GLY A 258 -5.06 -7.36 29.78
C GLY A 258 -5.23 -8.71 30.45
N GLY A 259 -4.31 -9.67 30.26
CA GLY A 259 -4.38 -10.96 30.93
C GLY A 259 -4.23 -10.84 32.46
N TRP A 260 -5.08 -11.55 33.20
CA TRP A 260 -5.11 -11.53 34.67
C TRP A 260 -5.14 -12.93 35.27
N TRP A 261 -4.83 -13.04 36.57
CA TRP A 261 -4.88 -14.30 37.30
C TRP A 261 -6.34 -14.64 37.63
N TYR A 262 -6.77 -15.85 37.29
CA TYR A 262 -8.13 -16.32 37.51
C TYR A 262 -8.58 -16.14 38.97
N LYS A 263 -9.81 -15.64 39.16
CA LYS A 263 -10.41 -15.26 40.46
C LYS A 263 -9.71 -14.13 41.22
N THR A 264 -8.88 -13.34 40.56
CA THR A 264 -8.29 -12.11 41.11
C THR A 264 -8.52 -10.94 40.17
N ASP A 265 -8.20 -9.73 40.62
CA ASP A 265 -8.04 -8.54 39.78
C ASP A 265 -6.56 -8.25 39.42
N HIS A 266 -5.64 -9.17 39.72
CA HIS A 266 -4.20 -8.98 39.49
C HIS A 266 -3.79 -9.35 38.07
N PHE A 267 -3.05 -8.46 37.41
CA PHE A 267 -2.46 -8.73 36.10
C PHE A 267 -1.48 -9.91 36.11
N VAL A 268 -1.30 -10.54 34.95
CA VAL A 268 -0.26 -11.55 34.71
C VAL A 268 0.90 -10.86 34.00
N ILE A 269 2.02 -10.69 34.70
CA ILE A 269 3.24 -10.10 34.12
C ILE A 269 4.13 -11.14 33.42
N ASP A 270 3.82 -12.43 33.57
CA ASP A 270 4.54 -13.51 32.92
C ASP A 270 4.38 -13.45 31.39
N ILE A 271 5.43 -13.85 30.68
CA ILE A 271 5.41 -14.02 29.22
C ILE A 271 5.00 -15.43 28.82
N CYS A 272 4.65 -15.59 27.55
CA CYS A 272 4.19 -16.87 26.98
C CYS A 272 5.14 -18.03 27.30
N THR A 273 6.44 -17.81 27.12
CA THR A 273 7.48 -18.80 27.32
C THR A 273 7.51 -19.31 28.76
N SER A 274 7.56 -18.41 29.74
CA SER A 274 7.53 -18.78 31.16
C SER A 274 6.24 -19.50 31.52
N LEU A 275 5.11 -19.06 30.97
CA LEU A 275 3.81 -19.70 31.20
C LEU A 275 3.80 -21.15 30.69
N VAL A 276 4.24 -21.41 29.45
CA VAL A 276 4.24 -22.78 28.88
C VAL A 276 5.30 -23.69 29.51
N ALA A 277 6.32 -23.14 30.17
CA ALA A 277 7.29 -23.91 30.96
C ALA A 277 6.83 -24.18 32.41
N SER A 278 5.87 -23.41 32.93
CA SER A 278 5.36 -23.53 34.30
C SER A 278 4.28 -24.61 34.49
N ASP A 279 3.89 -24.84 35.74
CA ASP A 279 2.73 -25.65 36.10
C ASP A 279 1.41 -24.85 36.09
N CYS A 280 1.40 -23.65 35.51
CA CYS A 280 0.18 -22.89 35.31
C CYS A 280 -0.78 -23.61 34.34
N SER A 281 -2.04 -23.19 34.38
CA SER A 281 -3.08 -23.69 33.47
C SER A 281 -3.80 -22.54 32.77
N ILE A 282 -4.14 -22.76 31.51
CA ILE A 282 -5.12 -21.96 30.77
C ILE A 282 -6.50 -22.33 31.32
N VAL A 283 -7.20 -21.34 31.86
CA VAL A 283 -8.57 -21.51 32.35
C VAL A 283 -9.52 -21.14 31.21
N LEU A 284 -10.22 -22.14 30.67
CA LEU A 284 -11.20 -21.97 29.61
C LEU A 284 -12.62 -21.82 30.18
N SER A 285 -12.88 -22.47 31.32
CA SER A 285 -14.06 -22.28 32.15
C SER A 285 -13.77 -22.71 33.60
N ASP A 286 -14.74 -22.56 34.49
CA ASP A 286 -14.61 -22.99 35.89
C ASP A 286 -14.29 -24.48 36.04
N THR A 287 -14.77 -25.31 35.10
CA THR A 287 -14.62 -26.77 35.09
C THR A 287 -13.60 -27.26 34.07
N HIS A 288 -13.12 -26.40 33.17
CA HIS A 288 -12.22 -26.79 32.10
C HIS A 288 -10.90 -25.99 32.13
N ARG A 289 -9.81 -26.71 32.39
CA ARG A 289 -8.46 -26.17 32.46
C ARG A 289 -7.52 -27.03 31.64
N VAL A 290 -6.62 -26.39 30.92
CA VAL A 290 -5.56 -27.06 30.17
C VAL A 290 -4.22 -26.62 30.72
N PRO A 291 -3.33 -27.53 31.15
CA PRO A 291 -1.99 -27.16 31.56
C PRO A 291 -1.29 -26.34 30.48
N CYS A 292 -0.59 -25.26 30.85
CA CYS A 292 0.10 -24.39 29.88
C CYS A 292 1.12 -25.18 29.05
N LYS A 293 1.77 -26.21 29.61
CA LYS A 293 2.64 -27.16 28.89
C LYS A 293 1.93 -27.90 27.74
N GLN A 294 0.61 -28.01 27.78
CA GLN A 294 -0.23 -28.66 26.77
C GLN A 294 -1.13 -27.65 26.04
N TYR A 295 -0.73 -26.37 25.98
CA TYR A 295 -1.57 -25.28 25.45
C TYR A 295 -2.18 -25.55 24.08
N ARG A 296 -1.51 -26.32 23.20
CA ARG A 296 -2.06 -26.68 21.88
C ARG A 296 -3.38 -27.45 21.95
N LYS A 297 -3.69 -28.10 23.08
CA LYS A 297 -4.97 -28.77 23.32
C LYS A 297 -6.09 -27.84 23.80
N ALA A 298 -5.80 -26.56 24.03
CA ALA A 298 -6.77 -25.57 24.53
C ALA A 298 -7.72 -25.02 23.45
N GLY A 299 -7.70 -25.60 22.24
CA GLY A 299 -8.63 -25.32 21.15
C GLY A 299 -8.00 -24.62 19.94
N PRO A 300 -8.81 -24.30 18.92
CA PRO A 300 -8.36 -23.80 17.62
C PRO A 300 -7.47 -22.56 17.67
N LYS A 301 -7.67 -21.69 18.68
CA LYS A 301 -6.87 -20.47 18.86
C LYS A 301 -5.42 -20.74 19.30
N TYR A 302 -5.16 -21.92 19.90
CA TYR A 302 -3.87 -22.27 20.49
C TYR A 302 -3.11 -23.35 19.72
N GLU A 303 -3.81 -24.24 19.01
CA GLU A 303 -3.25 -25.45 18.37
C GLU A 303 -2.05 -25.16 17.44
N ARG A 304 -2.11 -24.07 16.69
CA ARG A 304 -1.15 -23.69 15.65
C ARG A 304 -0.13 -22.66 16.12
N TRP A 305 -0.08 -22.34 17.41
CA TRP A 305 0.97 -21.46 17.92
C TRP A 305 2.19 -22.26 18.35
N ARG A 306 3.38 -21.81 17.97
CA ARG A 306 4.67 -22.32 18.43
C ARG A 306 5.33 -21.28 19.32
N ILE A 307 5.25 -21.52 20.62
CA ILE A 307 5.93 -20.74 21.66
C ILE A 307 7.26 -21.43 21.95
N LEU A 308 8.36 -20.78 21.59
CA LEU A 308 9.72 -21.25 21.83
C LEU A 308 10.29 -20.66 23.13
N PRO A 309 11.32 -21.29 23.73
CA PRO A 309 12.16 -20.66 24.73
C PRO A 309 12.63 -19.27 24.26
N ASP A 310 12.55 -18.31 25.16
CA ASP A 310 12.82 -16.88 24.96
C ASP A 310 13.56 -16.40 26.21
N ASP A 311 14.85 -16.12 26.03
CA ASP A 311 15.75 -15.64 27.07
C ASP A 311 15.99 -14.12 26.95
N SER A 312 15.18 -13.42 26.15
CA SER A 312 15.29 -11.97 25.99
C SER A 312 14.90 -11.21 27.25
N GLU A 313 15.45 -10.00 27.40
CA GLU A 313 15.15 -9.15 28.54
C GLU A 313 13.80 -8.45 28.41
N LEU A 314 13.23 -8.37 27.21
CA LEU A 314 11.97 -7.72 26.89
C LEU A 314 11.87 -6.30 27.47
N LYS A 315 12.99 -5.55 27.49
CA LYS A 315 13.10 -4.21 28.08
C LYS A 315 12.02 -3.28 27.56
N TYR A 316 11.72 -3.36 26.27
CA TYR A 316 10.65 -2.58 25.65
C TYR A 316 9.29 -2.80 26.32
N TRP A 317 8.88 -4.06 26.48
CA TRP A 317 7.58 -4.39 27.05
C TRP A 317 7.55 -4.23 28.58
N LYS A 318 8.66 -4.46 29.27
CA LYS A 318 8.82 -4.17 30.70
C LYS A 318 8.71 -2.66 30.96
N TRP A 319 9.36 -1.83 30.13
CA TRP A 319 9.23 -0.37 30.14
C TRP A 319 7.80 0.05 29.85
N PHE A 320 7.16 -0.50 28.81
CA PHE A 320 5.76 -0.20 28.46
C PHE A 320 4.82 -0.43 29.65
N VAL A 321 4.92 -1.58 30.31
CA VAL A 321 4.10 -1.91 31.49
C VAL A 321 4.33 -0.91 32.63
N CYS A 322 5.58 -0.51 32.89
CA CYS A 322 5.88 0.49 33.91
C CYS A 322 5.37 1.89 33.52
N ARG A 323 5.54 2.26 32.25
CA ARG A 323 5.24 3.60 31.75
C ARG A 323 3.75 3.88 31.69
N PHE A 324 2.98 2.87 31.30
CA PHE A 324 1.53 2.95 31.10
C PHE A 324 0.75 2.15 32.15
N GLN A 325 1.33 2.00 33.35
CA GLN A 325 0.74 1.20 34.41
C GLN A 325 -0.70 1.65 34.70
N LYS A 326 -0.89 2.96 34.92
CA LYS A 326 -2.19 3.53 35.29
C LYS A 326 -3.20 3.38 34.15
N GLU A 327 -2.78 3.64 32.92
CA GLU A 327 -3.62 3.50 31.73
C GLU A 327 -4.06 2.05 31.52
N LEU A 328 -3.18 1.07 31.79
CA LEU A 328 -3.54 -0.35 31.77
C LEU A 328 -4.55 -0.70 32.88
N GLU A 329 -4.30 -0.25 34.11
CA GLU A 329 -5.20 -0.48 35.25
C GLU A 329 -6.59 0.12 35.01
N ASP A 330 -6.66 1.36 34.54
CA ASP A 330 -7.90 2.06 34.18
C ASP A 330 -8.60 1.38 33.00
N LYS A 331 -7.86 0.95 31.97
CA LYS A 331 -8.45 0.34 30.77
C LYS A 331 -9.06 -1.03 31.05
N TYR A 332 -8.36 -1.86 31.81
CA TYR A 332 -8.75 -3.25 32.04
C TYR A 332 -9.48 -3.46 33.37
N GLN A 333 -9.51 -2.46 34.25
CA GLN A 333 -10.07 -2.56 35.61
C GLN A 333 -9.40 -3.70 36.41
N ARG A 334 -8.07 -3.71 36.37
CA ARG A 334 -7.16 -4.68 37.01
C ARG A 334 -6.02 -3.94 37.69
N LYS A 335 -5.21 -4.64 38.48
CA LYS A 335 -4.14 -4.04 39.30
C LYS A 335 -2.81 -4.76 39.18
N PHE A 336 -1.72 -4.02 39.33
CA PHE A 336 -0.37 -4.59 39.48
C PHE A 336 -0.03 -4.81 40.97
N GLU A 337 -0.78 -5.71 41.61
CA GLU A 337 -0.66 -6.07 43.04
C GLU A 337 -0.41 -7.57 43.22
N ASP A 338 0.10 -7.96 44.40
CA ASP A 338 0.48 -9.33 44.76
C ASP A 338 1.17 -10.12 43.63
N ARG A 339 0.46 -11.07 43.03
CA ARG A 339 0.97 -11.96 41.97
C ARG A 339 1.18 -11.24 40.63
N GLY A 340 0.60 -10.06 40.47
CA GLY A 340 0.80 -9.15 39.35
C GLY A 340 1.74 -7.99 39.67
N LYS A 341 2.39 -7.96 40.84
CA LYS A 341 3.24 -6.84 41.24
C LYS A 341 4.42 -6.67 40.28
N ILE A 342 4.54 -5.47 39.71
CA ILE A 342 5.66 -5.11 38.82
C ILE A 342 6.98 -5.16 39.63
N PRO A 343 7.98 -5.95 39.19
CA PRO A 343 9.29 -5.99 39.82
C PRO A 343 9.98 -4.62 39.83
N TYR A 344 10.69 -4.30 40.91
CA TYR A 344 11.38 -3.01 41.05
C TYR A 344 12.39 -2.77 39.92
N GLN A 345 13.05 -3.82 39.43
CA GLN A 345 14.03 -3.76 38.36
C GLN A 345 13.42 -3.23 37.05
N TRP A 346 12.15 -3.52 36.76
CA TRP A 346 11.50 -3.04 35.53
C TRP A 346 11.37 -1.51 35.54
N LYS A 347 11.19 -0.92 36.73
CA LYS A 347 11.09 0.54 36.91
C LYS A 347 12.42 1.25 36.70
N GLN A 348 13.53 0.51 36.63
CA GLN A 348 14.87 1.07 36.42
C GLN A 348 15.27 1.12 34.95
N ILE A 349 14.48 0.49 34.06
CA ILE A 349 14.76 0.46 32.62
C ILE A 349 14.61 1.87 32.04
N LYS A 350 15.68 2.41 31.47
CA LYS A 350 15.65 3.71 30.81
C LYS A 350 15.12 3.57 29.39
N LYS A 351 14.42 4.60 28.93
CA LYS A 351 13.90 4.68 27.56
C LYS A 351 14.98 4.51 26.49
N THR A 352 16.21 4.93 26.74
CA THR A 352 17.32 4.73 25.79
C THR A 352 17.68 3.25 25.60
N GLU A 353 17.48 2.42 26.62
CA GLU A 353 17.85 0.99 26.60
C GLU A 353 16.83 0.13 25.86
N ILE A 354 15.61 0.63 25.62
CA ILE A 354 14.56 -0.16 24.97
C ILE A 354 14.76 -0.28 23.46
N PHE A 355 15.53 0.63 22.86
CA PHE A 355 15.78 0.65 21.43
C PHE A 355 16.90 -0.30 21.00
N ASP A 356 17.71 -0.77 21.95
CA ASP A 356 18.80 -1.72 21.71
C ASP A 356 18.29 -3.17 21.55
N GLU A 357 17.03 -3.43 21.92
CA GLU A 357 16.42 -4.77 21.93
C GLU A 357 15.28 -4.94 20.91
N LEU A 358 14.84 -3.85 20.28
CA LEU A 358 13.77 -3.87 19.28
C LEU A 358 14.22 -4.44 17.94
#